data_AF-A0A7T4F0P7-F1
#
_entry.id   AF-A0A7T4F0P7-F1
#
_cell.length_a   1.000
_cell.length_b   1.000
_cell.length_c   1.000
_cell.angle_alpha   90.00
_cell.angle_beta   90.00
_cell.angle_gamma   90.00
#
_symmetry.space_group_name_H-M   'P 1'
#
loop_
_entity.id
_entity.type
_entity.pdbx_description
1 polymer ?
#
loop_
_entity_poly.entity_id
_entity_poly.type
_entity_poly.pdbx_seq_one_letter_code
_entity_poly.pdbx_strand_id
1 'polypeptide(L)'
;MKRLISQEEVLKKKNEKEIYIDDNTIITAAAKDLAKDFGIEFKKCDCKDKKNDIEEKKESKECKKSSAVLSEEQIYRILKKGIEQGLLSENDIERIIG
;
A
#
# COMPACT_ATOMS: atom_id res chain seq x y z
N MET A 1 13.34 17.83 -4.66
CA MET A 1 14.09 17.09 -3.61
C MET A 1 14.03 15.60 -3.91
N LYS A 2 15.10 14.84 -3.62
CA LYS A 2 15.13 13.39 -3.82
C LYS A 2 14.43 12.69 -2.65
N ARG A 3 13.66 11.64 -2.92
CA ARG A 3 13.00 10.81 -1.90
C ARG A 3 13.92 9.62 -1.59
N LEU A 4 14.05 9.22 -0.33
CA LEU A 4 14.90 8.10 0.06
C LEU A 4 14.04 7.00 0.68
N ILE A 5 14.16 5.77 0.17
CA ILE A 5 13.49 4.59 0.72
C ILE A 5 14.49 3.85 1.60
N SER A 6 14.27 3.94 2.91
CA SER A 6 15.01 3.22 3.94
C SER A 6 14.35 1.88 4.28
N GLN A 7 15.11 1.02 4.96
CA GLN A 7 14.63 -0.24 5.52
C GLN A 7 13.33 -0.08 6.33
N GLU A 8 13.21 0.99 7.14
CA GLU A 8 12.00 1.26 7.93
C GLU A 8 10.75 1.47 7.08
N GLU A 9 10.92 2.10 5.91
CA GLU A 9 9.80 2.37 4.99
C GLU A 9 9.27 1.05 4.40
N VAL A 10 10.17 0.11 4.11
CA VAL A 10 9.82 -1.24 3.67
C VAL A 10 9.17 -2.05 4.79
N LEU A 11 9.68 -1.95 6.03
CA LEU A 11 9.09 -2.59 7.21
C LEU A 11 7.67 -2.11 7.50
N LYS A 12 7.41 -0.80 7.34
CA LYS A 12 6.05 -0.24 7.45
C LYS A 12 5.12 -0.78 6.37
N LYS A 13 5.67 -1.13 5.21
CA LYS A 13 4.95 -1.66 4.05
C LYS A 13 5.05 -3.18 3.90
N LYS A 14 5.43 -3.91 4.95
CA LYS A 14 5.60 -5.38 4.93
C LYS A 14 4.38 -6.19 4.49
N ASN A 15 3.19 -5.60 4.57
CA ASN A 15 1.92 -6.22 4.15
C ASN A 15 1.50 -5.80 2.74
N GLU A 16 2.21 -4.86 2.11
CA GLU A 16 1.96 -4.44 0.73
C GLU A 16 2.84 -5.27 -0.20
N LYS A 17 2.26 -5.76 -1.30
CA LYS A 17 3.02 -6.50 -2.31
C LYS A 17 3.89 -5.59 -3.19
N GLU A 18 3.62 -4.29 -3.20
CA GLU A 18 4.19 -3.35 -4.16
C GLU A 18 4.51 -2.00 -3.53
N ILE A 19 5.69 -1.44 -3.83
CA ILE A 19 6.10 -0.08 -3.45
C ILE A 19 6.28 0.75 -4.71
N TYR A 20 5.47 1.81 -4.84
CA TYR A 20 5.58 2.75 -5.95
C TYR A 20 6.72 3.74 -5.69
N ILE A 21 7.64 3.82 -6.65
CA ILE A 21 8.81 4.69 -6.64
C ILE A 21 8.82 5.61 -7.87
N ASP A 22 9.31 6.83 -7.70
CA ASP A 22 9.52 7.80 -8.76
C ASP A 22 11.00 7.81 -9.19
N ASP A 23 11.33 8.44 -10.32
CA ASP A 23 12.73 8.53 -10.78
C ASP A 23 13.64 9.35 -9.84
N ASN A 24 13.04 10.17 -8.97
CA ASN A 24 13.76 10.90 -7.92
C ASN A 24 13.89 10.12 -6.60
N THR A 25 13.54 8.83 -6.59
CA THR A 25 13.61 7.97 -5.42
C THR A 25 14.92 7.17 -5.39
N ILE A 26 15.70 7.34 -4.32
CA ILE A 26 16.89 6.54 -4.03
C ILE A 26 16.50 5.41 -3.09
N ILE A 27 16.69 4.17 -3.53
CA ILE A 27 16.47 2.98 -2.69
C ILE A 27 17.79 2.61 -2.04
N THR A 28 17.79 2.49 -0.72
CA THR A 28 18.95 2.03 0.03
C THR A 28 19.17 0.52 -0.20
N ALA A 29 20.40 0.03 -0.22
CA ALA A 29 20.69 -1.41 -0.41
C ALA A 29 19.91 -2.29 0.59
N ALA A 30 19.97 -1.94 1.88
CA ALA A 30 19.21 -2.64 2.93
C ALA A 30 17.69 -2.67 2.68
N ALA A 31 17.13 -1.61 2.11
CA ALA A 31 15.71 -1.56 1.76
C ALA A 31 15.38 -2.49 0.59
N LYS A 32 16.28 -2.59 -0.40
CA LYS A 32 16.14 -3.50 -1.54
C LYS A 32 16.22 -4.96 -1.11
N ASP A 33 17.17 -5.29 -0.25
CA ASP A 33 17.32 -6.64 0.30
C ASP A 33 16.10 -7.05 1.12
N LEU A 34 15.62 -6.17 2.01
CA LEU A 34 14.41 -6.43 2.79
C LEU A 34 13.15 -6.54 1.94
N ALA A 35 13.00 -5.70 0.92
CA ALA A 35 11.86 -5.80 0.03
C ALA A 35 11.83 -7.17 -0.67
N LYS A 36 13.00 -7.68 -1.07
CA LYS A 36 13.11 -9.02 -1.66
C LYS A 36 12.73 -10.12 -0.67
N ASP A 37 13.16 -10.00 0.58
CA ASP A 37 12.84 -10.96 1.66
C ASP A 37 11.34 -11.01 1.96
N PHE A 38 10.68 -9.84 1.91
CA PHE A 38 9.23 -9.72 2.10
C PHE A 38 8.40 -9.96 0.83
N GLY A 39 9.02 -10.24 -0.32
CA GLY A 39 8.31 -10.43 -1.59
C GLY A 39 7.65 -9.16 -2.15
N ILE A 40 8.24 -8.00 -1.87
CA ILE A 40 7.76 -6.68 -2.24
C ILE A 40 8.47 -6.22 -3.52
N GLU A 41 7.69 -5.83 -4.53
CA GLU A 41 8.23 -5.31 -5.79
C GLU A 41 8.22 -3.78 -5.84
N PHE A 42 9.32 -3.19 -6.32
CA PHE A 42 9.38 -1.75 -6.59
C PHE A 42 8.85 -1.47 -7.99
N LYS A 43 7.68 -0.82 -8.07
CA LYS A 43 7.11 -0.37 -9.34
C LYS A 43 7.41 1.10 -9.57
N LYS A 44 7.87 1.43 -10.77
CA LYS A 44 7.99 2.83 -11.16
C LYS A 44 6.61 3.40 -11.48
N CYS A 45 6.27 4.51 -10.85
CA CYS A 45 5.09 5.27 -11.23
C CYS A 45 5.47 6.13 -12.45
N ASP A 46 5.06 5.73 -13.65
CA ASP A 46 5.29 6.48 -14.90
C ASP A 46 4.33 7.70 -14.97
N CYS A 47 4.30 8.51 -13.92
CA CYS A 47 3.62 9.80 -13.91
C CYS A 47 4.56 10.84 -14.55
N LYS A 48 4.79 10.71 -15.85
CA LYS A 48 5.32 11.83 -16.63
C LYS A 48 4.29 12.96 -16.64
N ASP A 49 4.81 14.17 -16.50
CA ASP A 49 4.14 15.47 -16.63
C ASP A 49 3.48 16.06 -15.36
N LYS A 50 4.27 16.80 -14.58
CA LYS A 50 4.44 18.25 -14.85
C LYS A 50 5.51 18.85 -13.93
N LYS A 51 6.57 19.35 -14.55
CA LYS A 51 7.45 20.37 -13.96
C LYS A 51 6.64 21.66 -13.80
N ASN A 52 6.66 22.26 -12.62
CA ASN A 52 7.03 23.68 -12.43
C ASN A 52 7.04 24.03 -10.95
N ASP A 53 8.22 24.48 -10.54
CA ASP A 53 8.51 25.52 -9.56
C ASP A 53 7.30 26.41 -9.22
N ILE A 54 6.67 26.24 -8.05
CA ILE A 54 5.93 27.29 -7.34
C ILE A 54 6.09 27.07 -5.83
N GLU A 55 6.61 28.10 -5.20
CA GLU A 55 6.67 28.38 -3.76
C GLU A 55 5.38 28.06 -2.99
N GLU A 56 5.59 27.79 -1.71
CA GLU A 56 4.70 28.05 -0.57
C GLU A 56 3.26 27.49 -0.59
N LYS A 57 3.06 26.51 0.31
CA LYS A 57 1.90 26.32 1.17
C LYS A 57 0.56 26.85 0.63
N LYS A 58 -0.22 25.96 0.04
CA LYS A 58 -1.57 25.68 0.52
C LYS A 58 -2.07 24.37 -0.03
N GLU A 59 -2.92 23.78 0.79
CA GLU A 59 -3.58 22.50 0.67
C GLU A 59 -4.11 22.18 -0.74
N SER A 60 -4.51 20.91 -0.90
CA SER A 60 -5.39 20.42 -1.97
C SER A 60 -4.67 19.83 -3.19
N LYS A 61 -3.84 18.82 -2.95
CA LYS A 61 -3.95 17.63 -3.81
C LYS A 61 -4.46 16.51 -2.94
N GLU A 62 -5.79 16.41 -2.99
CA GLU A 62 -6.59 15.24 -2.73
C GLU A 62 -5.85 14.00 -3.26
N CYS A 63 -4.94 13.48 -2.44
CA CYS A 63 -4.79 12.05 -2.30
C CYS A 63 -6.20 11.57 -2.10
N LYS A 64 -6.82 11.01 -3.14
CA LYS A 64 -7.95 10.12 -2.96
C LYS A 64 -7.45 9.03 -2.02
N LYS A 65 -7.58 9.30 -0.71
CA LYS A 65 -8.13 8.35 0.23
C LYS A 65 -9.44 7.95 -0.42
N SER A 66 -9.37 7.03 -1.38
CA SER A 66 -10.43 6.06 -1.49
C SER A 66 -10.44 5.42 -0.11
N SER A 67 -11.26 5.94 0.80
CA SER A 67 -11.88 5.06 1.77
C SER A 67 -12.52 4.02 0.86
N ALA A 68 -11.85 2.89 0.70
CA ALA A 68 -12.37 1.78 -0.05
C ALA A 68 -13.56 1.32 0.76
N VAL A 69 -14.71 1.96 0.52
CA VAL A 69 -16.00 1.52 1.03
C VAL A 69 -16.24 0.25 0.26
N LEU A 70 -15.85 -0.88 0.85
CA LEU A 70 -16.16 -2.17 0.30
C LEU A 70 -17.67 -2.26 0.22
N SER A 71 -18.20 -2.55 -0.96
CA SER A 71 -19.63 -2.83 -1.10
C SER A 71 -19.99 -4.05 -0.26
N GLU A 72 -21.23 -4.13 0.23
CA GLU A 72 -21.72 -5.27 1.02
C GLU A 72 -21.43 -6.61 0.33
N GLU A 73 -21.63 -6.67 -0.99
CA GLU A 73 -21.36 -7.84 -1.82
C GLU A 73 -19.87 -8.23 -1.83
N GLN A 74 -18.96 -7.25 -1.78
CA GLN A 74 -17.52 -7.51 -1.72
C GLN A 74 -17.13 -8.04 -0.34
N ILE A 75 -17.68 -7.47 0.73
CA ILE A 75 -17.47 -7.94 2.10
C ILE A 75 -17.95 -9.39 2.22
N TYR A 76 -19.16 -9.69 1.73
CA TYR A 76 -19.71 -11.05 1.74
C TYR A 76 -18.82 -12.05 0.98
N ARG A 77 -18.33 -11.69 -0.21
CA ARG A 77 -17.45 -12.56 -0.99
C ARG A 77 -16.11 -12.83 -0.29
N ILE A 78 -15.54 -11.83 0.39
CA ILE A 78 -14.28 -11.98 1.13
C ILE A 78 -14.50 -12.91 2.32
N LEU A 79 -15.56 -12.70 3.11
CA LEU A 79 -15.89 -13.54 4.25
C LEU A 79 -16.17 -14.98 3.82
N LYS A 80 -17.02 -15.18 2.81
CA LYS A 80 -17.35 -16.51 2.29
C LYS A 80 -16.10 -17.28 1.82
N LYS A 81 -15.22 -16.63 1.06
CA LYS A 81 -13.95 -17.24 0.63
C LYS A 81 -13.04 -17.55 1.81
N GLY A 82 -13.02 -16.71 2.84
CA GLY A 82 -12.28 -16.95 4.08
C GLY A 82 -12.73 -18.23 4.78
N ILE A 83 -14.04 -18.49 4.80
CA ILE A 83 -14.60 -19.74 5.36
C ILE A 83 -14.28 -20.95 4.49
N GLU A 84 -14.50 -20.84 3.17
CA GLU A 84 -14.21 -21.94 2.22
C GLU A 84 -12.72 -22.34 2.23
N GLN A 85 -11.82 -21.40 2.50
CA GLN A 85 -10.39 -21.65 2.61
C GLN A 85 -9.93 -22.07 4.01
N GLY A 86 -10.84 -22.15 4.99
CA GLY A 86 -10.51 -22.46 6.39
C GLY A 86 -9.68 -21.37 7.09
N LEU A 87 -9.64 -20.17 6.52
CA LEU A 87 -8.92 -19.00 7.04
C LEU A 87 -9.70 -18.32 8.17
N LEU A 88 -11.02 -18.43 8.13
CA LEU A 88 -11.95 -17.90 9.12
C LEU A 88 -13.03 -18.94 9.38
N SER A 89 -13.42 -19.12 10.64
CA SER A 89 -14.58 -19.92 11.02
C SER A 89 -15.80 -19.05 11.28
N GLU A 90 -16.99 -19.65 11.35
CA GLU A 90 -18.22 -18.93 11.72
C GLU A 90 -18.08 -18.25 13.10
N ASN A 91 -17.39 -18.90 14.05
CA ASN A 91 -17.05 -18.33 15.36
C ASN A 91 -16.15 -17.08 15.26
N ASP A 92 -15.22 -17.03 14.30
CA ASP A 92 -14.36 -15.85 14.12
C ASP A 92 -15.17 -14.65 13.63
N ILE A 93 -16.20 -14.89 12.82
CA ILE A 93 -17.09 -13.85 12.31
C ILE A 93 -17.99 -13.33 13.43
N GLU A 94 -18.57 -14.22 14.25
CA GLU A 94 -19.35 -13.84 15.42
C GLU A 94 -18.50 -12.99 16.38
N ARG A 95 -17.24 -13.37 16.64
CA ARG A 95 -16.34 -12.60 17.51
C ARG A 95 -15.98 -11.21 16.96
N ILE A 96 -16.04 -11.01 15.65
CA ILE A 96 -15.77 -9.71 15.00
C ILE A 96 -17.01 -8.81 15.04
N ILE A 97 -18.20 -9.39 14.92
CA ILE A 97 -19.46 -8.64 14.82
C ILE A 97 -20.07 -8.37 16.20
N GLY A 98 -19.82 -9.22 17.20
CA GLY A 98 -20.25 -9.06 18.59
C GLY A 98 -20.91 -10.32 19.14
#